data_AF-A0A524J9Q9-F1
#
_entry.id   AF-A0A524J9Q9-F1
#
_cell.length_a   1.000
_cell.length_b   1.000
_cell.length_c   1.000
_cell.angle_alpha   90.00
_cell.angle_beta   90.00
_cell.angle_gamma   90.00
#
_symmetry.space_group_name_H-M   'P 1'
#
loop_
_entity.id
_entity.type
_entity.pdbx_description
1 polymer ?
#
loop_
_entity_poly.entity_id
_entity_poly.type
_entity_poly.pdbx_seq_one_letter_code
_entity_poly.pdbx_strand_id
1 'polypeptide(L)'
;MDASEIQALISSKVPVAEYFGIKVETAEPGHIKLQLPFSARVQNHLEIVYAGAIFALAEIAGGIAMLSIFDASRFTILVERLSIDFQRPSRQALWCDLTLTH
;
A
#
# COMPACT_ATOMS: atom_id res chain seq x y z
N MET A 1 -10.17 -3.44 12.29
CA MET A 1 -9.62 -2.08 12.36
C MET A 1 -10.33 -1.25 11.32
N ASP A 2 -10.70 -0.02 11.65
CA ASP A 2 -11.25 0.91 10.65
C ASP A 2 -10.15 1.60 9.84
N ALA A 3 -10.53 2.37 8.81
CA ALA A 3 -9.58 3.04 7.93
C ALA A 3 -8.65 4.03 8.66
N SER A 4 -9.12 4.67 9.73
CA SER A 4 -8.32 5.63 10.49
C SER A 4 -7.28 4.92 11.36
N GLU A 5 -7.66 3.81 11.98
CA GLU A 5 -6.74 2.95 12.73
C GLU A 5 -5.65 2.36 11.82
N ILE A 6 -6.03 1.90 10.63
CA ILE A 6 -5.05 1.43 9.63
C ILE A 6 -4.14 2.58 9.17
N GLN A 7 -4.68 3.77 8.91
CA GLN A 7 -3.87 4.94 8.53
C GLN A 7 -2.82 5.26 9.61
N ALA A 8 -3.22 5.28 10.88
CA ALA A 8 -2.31 5.51 11.99
C ALA A 8 -1.24 4.40 12.11
N LEU A 9 -1.64 3.13 11.90
CA LEU A 9 -0.72 2.00 11.91
C LEU A 9 0.35 2.12 10.83
N ILE A 10 -0.04 2.40 9.57
CA ILE A 10 0.92 2.50 8.46
C ILE A 10 1.86 3.69 8.64
N SER A 11 1.35 4.85 9.06
CA SER A 11 2.17 6.05 9.30
C SER A 11 3.16 5.83 10.44
N SER A 12 2.79 5.06 11.47
CA SER A 12 3.66 4.77 12.61
C SER A 12 4.70 3.68 12.32
N LYS A 13 4.32 2.61 11.62
CA LYS A 13 5.16 1.41 11.45
C LYS A 13 5.95 1.41 10.16
N VAL A 14 5.50 2.17 9.15
CA VAL A 14 6.08 2.17 7.81
C VAL A 14 6.39 3.62 7.40
N PRO A 15 7.54 4.19 7.82
CA PRO A 15 7.87 5.60 7.55
C PRO A 15 7.87 5.98 6.07
N VAL A 16 8.13 5.02 5.18
CA VAL A 16 8.07 5.25 3.73
C VAL A 16 6.64 5.48 3.23
N ALA A 17 5.63 4.89 3.89
CA ALA A 17 4.22 5.11 3.58
C ALA A 17 3.83 6.57 3.85
N GLU A 18 4.26 7.10 4.99
CA GLU A 18 4.09 8.50 5.37
C GLU A 18 4.82 9.43 4.40
N TYR A 19 6.08 9.10 4.06
CA TYR A 19 6.88 9.89 3.13
C TYR A 19 6.21 10.03 1.74
N PHE A 20 5.70 8.92 1.21
CA PHE A 20 4.95 8.89 -0.06
C PHE A 20 3.51 9.43 0.06
N GLY A 21 3.00 9.65 1.27
CA GLY A 21 1.66 10.15 1.53
C GLY A 21 0.57 9.13 1.17
N ILE A 22 0.83 7.84 1.37
CA ILE A 22 -0.14 6.77 1.11
C ILE A 22 -1.37 6.97 2.01
N LYS A 23 -2.56 6.88 1.40
CA LYS A 23 -3.84 7.05 2.08
C LYS A 23 -4.65 5.76 2.05
N VAL A 24 -5.33 5.48 3.14
CA VAL A 24 -6.31 4.40 3.24
C VAL A 24 -7.66 4.92 2.76
N GLU A 25 -8.20 4.34 1.69
CA GLU A 25 -9.53 4.65 1.15
C GLU A 25 -10.58 3.67 1.66
N THR A 26 -10.21 2.40 1.81
CA THR A 26 -11.10 1.33 2.30
C THR A 26 -10.29 0.36 3.15
N ALA A 27 -10.84 0.00 4.30
CA ALA A 27 -10.28 -1.00 5.21
C ALA A 27 -11.41 -1.88 5.75
N GLU A 28 -11.64 -3.00 5.08
CA GLU A 28 -12.62 -4.02 5.44
C GLU A 28 -11.91 -5.37 5.58
N PRO A 29 -12.48 -6.34 6.34
CA PRO A 29 -11.89 -7.68 6.43
C PRO A 29 -11.71 -8.31 5.05
N GLY A 30 -10.47 -8.56 4.66
CA GLY A 30 -10.12 -9.14 3.35
C GLY A 30 -10.21 -8.18 2.17
N HIS A 31 -10.60 -6.91 2.33
CA HIS A 31 -10.65 -5.92 1.25
C HIS A 31 -10.01 -4.59 1.67
N ILE A 32 -8.92 -4.24 1.01
CA ILE A 32 -8.17 -3.02 1.25
C ILE A 32 -8.06 -2.21 -0.03
N LYS A 33 -8.28 -0.90 0.08
CA LYS A 33 -7.98 0.05 -0.98
C LYS A 33 -7.06 1.15 -0.48
N LEU A 34 -5.89 1.28 -1.09
CA LEU A 34 -4.93 2.33 -0.81
C LEU A 34 -4.78 3.26 -2.01
N GLN A 35 -4.51 4.54 -1.73
CA GLN A 35 -4.16 5.55 -2.73
C GLN A 35 -2.71 5.99 -2.54
N LEU A 36 -1.97 6.09 -3.65
CA LEU A 36 -0.70 6.80 -3.77
C LEU A 36 -0.94 8.12 -4.51
N PRO A 37 -0.97 9.28 -3.82
CA PRO A 37 -1.13 10.57 -4.47
C PRO A 37 0.06 10.89 -5.39
N PHE A 38 -0.22 11.48 -6.55
CA PHE A 38 0.86 11.96 -7.40
C PHE A 38 1.44 13.26 -6.85
N SER A 39 2.75 13.26 -6.62
CA SER A 39 3.51 14.41 -6.09
C SER A 39 4.96 14.30 -6.53
N ALA A 40 5.74 15.37 -6.35
CA ALA A 40 7.18 15.36 -6.65
C ALA A 40 7.96 14.27 -5.88
N ARG A 41 7.48 13.86 -4.70
CA ARG A 41 8.14 12.85 -3.84
C ARG A 41 8.07 11.43 -4.39
N VAL A 42 7.08 11.15 -5.24
CA VAL A 42 6.83 9.82 -5.81
C VAL A 42 7.22 9.76 -7.29
N GLN A 43 7.86 10.79 -7.82
CA GLN A 43 8.31 10.84 -9.21
C GLN A 43 9.70 10.21 -9.36
N ASN A 44 9.95 9.64 -10.53
CA ASN A 44 11.30 9.37 -11.00
C ASN A 44 11.83 10.53 -11.87
N HIS A 45 13.03 10.35 -12.44
CA HIS A 45 13.68 11.33 -13.33
C HIS A 45 12.94 11.60 -14.66
N LEU A 46 11.86 10.89 -14.96
CA LEU A 46 10.99 11.10 -16.13
C LEU A 46 9.65 11.77 -15.75
N GLU A 47 9.52 12.24 -14.50
CA GLU A 47 8.31 12.87 -13.96
C GLU A 47 7.08 11.95 -14.02
N ILE A 48 7.29 10.64 -13.93
CA ILE A 48 6.24 9.62 -13.78
C ILE A 48 6.39 8.94 -12.43
N VAL A 49 5.35 8.21 -11.99
CA VAL A 49 5.41 7.48 -10.72
C VAL A 49 6.60 6.53 -10.68
N TYR A 50 7.41 6.67 -9.64
CA TYR A 50 8.58 5.85 -9.36
C TYR A 50 8.17 4.40 -9.09
N ALA A 51 8.84 3.46 -9.76
CA ALA A 51 8.57 2.02 -9.62
C ALA A 51 8.61 1.53 -8.17
N GLY A 52 9.53 2.06 -7.35
CA GLY A 52 9.61 1.70 -5.92
C GLY A 52 8.43 2.24 -5.09
N ALA A 53 7.78 3.33 -5.51
CA ALA A 53 6.55 3.80 -4.87
C ALA A 53 5.35 2.92 -5.23
N ILE A 54 5.29 2.39 -6.46
CA ILE A 54 4.30 1.38 -6.86
C ILE A 54 4.51 0.09 -6.06
N PHE A 55 5.76 -0.34 -5.91
CA PHE A 55 6.12 -1.47 -5.05
C PHE A 55 5.65 -1.28 -3.62
N ALA A 56 6.00 -0.14 -3.00
CA ALA A 56 5.59 0.15 -1.63
C ALA A 56 4.07 0.15 -1.48
N LEU A 57 3.34 0.77 -2.41
CA LEU A 57 1.87 0.76 -2.40
C LEU A 57 1.29 -0.66 -2.39
N ALA A 58 1.80 -1.54 -3.26
CA ALA A 58 1.32 -2.91 -3.38
C ALA A 58 1.73 -3.79 -2.17
N GLU A 59 2.97 -3.65 -1.69
CA GLU A 59 3.49 -4.39 -0.55
C GLU A 59 2.72 -4.06 0.73
N ILE A 60 2.52 -2.77 1.00
CA ILE A 60 1.77 -2.28 2.16
C ILE A 60 0.30 -2.74 2.07
N ALA A 61 -0.34 -2.65 0.90
CA ALA A 61 -1.71 -3.12 0.72
C ALA A 61 -1.85 -4.61 1.04
N GLY A 62 -0.92 -5.45 0.56
CA GLY A 62 -0.89 -6.88 0.86
C GLY A 62 -0.69 -7.16 2.36
N GLY A 63 0.25 -6.46 3.01
CA GLY A 63 0.49 -6.60 4.45
C GLY A 63 -0.73 -6.25 5.30
N ILE A 64 -1.40 -5.13 5.00
CA ILE A 64 -2.63 -4.71 5.70
C ILE A 64 -3.76 -5.71 5.47
N ALA A 65 -3.94 -6.18 4.22
CA ALA A 65 -4.99 -7.15 3.93
C ALA A 65 -4.78 -8.44 4.73
N MET A 66 -3.54 -8.91 4.86
CA MET A 66 -3.22 -10.06 5.72
C MET A 66 -3.49 -9.75 7.20
N LEU A 67 -3.12 -8.58 7.70
CA LEU A 67 -3.42 -8.16 9.09
C LEU A 67 -4.93 -8.00 9.35
N SER A 68 -5.74 -7.79 8.31
CA SER A 68 -7.21 -7.71 8.44
C SER A 68 -7.87 -9.08 8.74
N ILE A 69 -7.16 -10.17 8.46
CA ILE A 69 -7.66 -11.55 8.65
C ILE A 69 -6.86 -12.37 9.68
N PHE A 70 -5.57 -12.07 9.89
CA PHE A 70 -4.71 -12.78 10.83
C PHE A 70 -4.53 -12.01 12.14
N ASP A 71 -4.50 -12.75 13.26
CA ASP A 71 -4.23 -12.20 14.57
C ASP A 71 -2.76 -11.79 14.71
N ALA A 72 -2.51 -10.48 14.68
CA ALA A 72 -1.18 -9.88 14.76
C ALA A 72 -0.44 -10.17 16.09
N SER A 73 -1.13 -10.65 17.14
CA SER A 73 -0.48 -11.10 18.38
C SER A 73 0.14 -12.50 18.25
N ARG A 74 -0.26 -13.27 17.23
CA ARG A 74 0.14 -14.66 17.01
C ARG A 74 1.01 -14.85 15.78
N PHE A 75 0.86 -13.97 14.79
CA PHE A 75 1.53 -14.09 13.50
C PHE A 75 2.32 -12.83 13.16
N THR A 76 3.53 -13.01 12.63
CA THR A 76 4.29 -11.95 11.98
C THR A 76 4.07 -12.03 10.48
N ILE A 77 3.58 -10.94 9.89
CA ILE A 77 3.42 -10.83 8.45
C ILE A 77 4.74 -10.35 7.85
N LEU A 78 5.28 -11.10 6.90
CA LEU A 78 6.50 -10.77 6.17
C LEU A 78 6.30 -11.09 4.69
N VAL A 79 6.63 -10.14 3.81
CA VAL A 79 6.63 -10.38 2.37
C VAL A 79 7.82 -11.26 1.99
N GLU A 80 7.53 -12.44 1.44
CA GLU A 80 8.58 -13.33 0.90
C GLU A 80 8.87 -13.02 -0.57
N ARG A 81 7.81 -12.79 -1.35
CA ARG A 81 7.89 -12.54 -2.78
C ARG A 81 6.79 -11.59 -3.21
N LEU A 82 7.16 -10.63 -4.06
CA LEU A 82 6.23 -9.74 -4.74
C LEU A 82 6.71 -9.57 -6.19
N SER A 83 5.78 -9.62 -7.14
CA SER A 83 6.05 -9.40 -8.56
C SER A 83 5.12 -8.31 -9.09
N ILE A 84 5.65 -7.43 -9.94
CA ILE A 84 4.92 -6.32 -10.56
C ILE A 84 5.28 -6.28 -12.03
N ASP A 85 4.26 -6.38 -12.88
CA ASP A 85 4.40 -6.14 -14.31
C ASP A 85 4.01 -4.69 -14.63
N PHE A 86 5.00 -3.86 -14.95
CA PHE A 86 4.77 -2.45 -15.27
C PHE A 86 4.18 -2.30 -16.69
N GLN A 87 2.86 -2.11 -16.75
CA GLN A 87 2.14 -2.03 -18.04
C GLN A 87 2.24 -0.65 -18.70
N ARG A 88 2.09 0.43 -17.92
CA ARG A 88 2.05 1.82 -18.42
C ARG A 88 2.61 2.80 -17.40
N PRO A 89 3.31 3.85 -17.84
CA PRO A 89 3.71 4.94 -16.95
C PRO A 89 2.49 5.75 -16.49
N SER A 90 2.55 6.33 -15.29
CA SER A 90 1.50 7.21 -14.77
C SER A 90 2.06 8.56 -14.33
N ARG A 91 1.30 9.64 -14.60
CA ARG A 91 1.47 10.99 -14.04
C ARG A 91 0.28 11.40 -13.18
N GLN A 92 -0.44 10.42 -12.67
CA GLN A 92 -1.65 10.59 -11.88
C GLN A 92 -1.55 9.74 -10.61
N ALA A 93 -2.44 10.00 -9.66
CA ALA A 93 -2.56 9.16 -8.48
C ALA A 93 -2.82 7.70 -8.90
N LEU A 94 -2.31 6.77 -8.11
CA LEU A 94 -2.53 5.35 -8.30
C LEU A 94 -3.34 4.79 -7.13
N TRP A 95 -4.06 3.70 -7.40
CA TRP A 95 -4.78 2.95 -6.39
C TRP A 95 -4.34 1.49 -6.45
N CYS A 96 -4.21 0.89 -5.27
CA CYS A 96 -4.14 -0.56 -5.12
C CYS A 96 -5.45 -0.99 -4.47
N ASP A 97 -6.26 -1.74 -5.20
CA ASP A 97 -7.55 -2.28 -4.77
C ASP A 97 -7.37 -3.80 -4.68
N LEU A 98 -7.35 -4.32 -3.46
CA LEU A 98 -6.91 -5.68 -3.17
C LEU A 98 -7.95 -6.41 -2.34
N THR A 99 -8.44 -7.53 -2.86
CA THR A 99 -9.34 -8.45 -2.18
C THR A 99 -8.66 -9.81 -2.02
N LEU A 100 -8.63 -10.33 -0.79
CA LEU A 100 -8.19 -11.68 -0.53
C LEU A 100 -9.29 -12.66 -0.98
N THR A 101 -8.90 -13.62 -1.79
CA THR A 101 -9.78 -14.71 -2.22
C THR A 101 -9.36 -15.99 -1.49
N HIS A 102 -10.36 -16.75 -1.04
CA HIS A 102 -10.21 -18.03 -0.37
C HIS A 102 -10.55 -19.18 -1.30
#